data_AF-R1G3U8-F1
#
_entry.id   AF-R1G3U8-F1
#
_cell.length_a   1.000
_cell.length_b   1.000
_cell.length_c   1.000
_cell.angle_alpha   90.00
_cell.angle_beta   90.00
_cell.angle_gamma   90.00
#
_symmetry.space_group_name_H-M   'P 1'
#
loop_
_entity.id
_entity.type
_entity.pdbx_description
1 polymer ?
#
loop_
_entity_poly.entity_id
_entity_poly.type
_entity_poly.pdbx_seq_one_letter_code
_entity_poly.pdbx_strand_id
1 'polypeptide(L)'
;MEDADDARRNAALAASLDRLQFVLLNALDSEYGRQIVEDELLLPGDSAKPGIKPSKNESAPSAKRKRLEHCAQCKLEFDVATNGMDECVWHSVPSAKHWPNDIHHPLRENDTGKKLAEKDLSAPKFRTCGQCTQEFDVTKNRNGSCFWHDGALDVIDADESKAKSPDAFQWSCCQKPGGATGCKVTRHNTKVPSGKRLVSWNHPHALPAGAGLAFATLD
;
A
#
# COMPACT_ATOMS: atom_id res chain seq x y z
N MET A 1 36.39 7.26 23.16
CA MET A 1 35.78 6.30 22.22
C MET A 1 34.28 6.12 22.51
N GLU A 2 33.81 6.44 23.73
CA GLU A 2 32.39 6.44 24.11
C GLU A 2 31.54 7.47 23.31
N ASP A 3 32.13 8.58 22.83
CA ASP A 3 31.38 9.63 22.11
C ASP A 3 30.75 9.18 20.78
N ALA A 4 31.30 8.14 20.15
CA ALA A 4 30.84 7.67 18.84
C ALA A 4 29.54 6.88 18.93
N ASP A 5 29.36 6.07 19.97
CA ASP A 5 28.15 5.27 20.15
C ASP A 5 26.99 6.13 20.63
N ASP A 6 27.27 7.13 21.47
CA ASP A 6 26.28 8.14 21.88
C ASP A 6 25.81 8.99 20.68
N ALA A 7 26.72 9.37 19.78
CA ALA A 7 26.35 10.09 18.56
C ALA A 7 25.42 9.26 17.65
N ARG A 8 25.70 7.95 17.49
CA ARG A 8 24.85 7.04 16.71
C ARG A 8 23.47 6.86 17.36
N ARG A 9 23.43 6.69 18.68
CA ARG A 9 22.19 6.57 19.44
C ARG A 9 21.33 7.83 19.33
N ASN A 10 21.93 9.00 19.50
CA ASN A 10 21.24 10.28 19.37
C ASN A 10 20.72 10.50 17.94
N ALA A 11 21.49 10.11 16.92
CA ALA A 11 21.03 10.18 15.53
C ALA A 11 19.83 9.28 15.25
N ALA A 12 19.77 8.09 15.84
CA ALA A 12 18.63 7.19 15.73
C ALA A 12 17.38 7.77 16.42
N LEU A 13 17.54 8.34 17.61
CA LEU A 13 16.43 8.98 18.36
C LEU A 13 15.89 10.24 17.66
N ALA A 14 16.75 10.98 16.97
CA ALA A 14 16.35 12.17 16.21
C ALA A 14 15.77 11.85 14.82
N ALA A 15 15.79 10.59 14.37
CA ALA A 15 15.30 10.21 13.05
C ALA A 15 13.76 10.28 12.99
N SER A 16 13.23 10.68 11.83
CA SER A 16 11.79 10.64 11.59
C SER A 16 11.29 9.19 11.46
N LEU A 17 10.01 8.98 11.74
CA LEU A 17 9.35 7.67 11.63
C LEU A 17 9.51 7.06 10.23
N ASP A 18 9.31 7.85 9.17
CA ASP A 18 9.46 7.39 7.78
C ASP A 18 10.88 6.89 7.48
N ARG A 19 11.88 7.59 8.02
CA ARG A 19 13.29 7.22 7.84
C ARG A 19 13.63 5.94 8.60
N LEU A 20 13.11 5.79 9.82
CA LEU A 20 13.25 4.56 10.61
C LEU A 20 12.59 3.37 9.90
N GLN A 21 11.38 3.57 9.37
CA GLN A 21 10.65 2.53 8.64
C GLN A 21 11.41 2.08 7.39
N PHE A 22 11.95 3.02 6.61
CA PHE A 22 12.76 2.71 5.43
C PHE A 22 14.03 1.92 5.79
N VAL A 23 14.76 2.35 6.83
CA VAL A 23 15.98 1.66 7.29
C VAL A 23 15.65 0.24 7.78
N LEU A 24 14.56 0.06 8.53
CA LEU A 24 14.14 -1.26 9.02
C LEU A 24 13.77 -2.19 7.87
N LEU A 25 13.02 -1.70 6.87
CA LEU A 25 12.67 -2.49 5.68
C LEU A 25 13.92 -2.95 4.91
N ASN A 26 14.91 -2.06 4.72
CA ASN A 26 16.17 -2.45 4.08
C ASN A 26 17.00 -3.43 4.92
N ALA A 27 16.94 -3.33 6.25
CA ALA A 27 17.65 -4.29 7.13
C ALA A 27 17.08 -5.72 6.97
N LEU A 28 15.77 -5.85 6.79
CA LEU A 28 15.08 -7.12 6.55
C LEU A 28 15.43 -7.79 5.21
N ASP A 29 16.00 -7.06 4.25
CA ASP A 29 16.50 -7.67 3.01
C ASP A 29 17.76 -8.52 3.28
N SER A 30 18.53 -8.18 4.32
CA SER A 30 19.69 -8.97 4.75
C SER A 30 19.29 -10.14 5.66
N GLU A 31 19.96 -11.29 5.53
CA GLU A 31 19.72 -12.47 6.38
C GLU A 31 20.00 -12.16 7.86
N TYR A 32 21.11 -11.47 8.14
CA TYR A 32 21.47 -11.06 9.49
C TYR A 32 20.44 -10.10 10.11
N GLY A 33 19.92 -9.13 9.35
CA GLY A 33 18.92 -8.20 9.83
C GLY A 33 17.57 -8.88 10.14
N ARG A 34 17.19 -9.92 9.38
CA ARG A 34 16.01 -10.73 9.70
C ARG A 34 16.16 -11.43 11.05
N GLN A 35 17.31 -12.06 11.29
CA GLN A 35 17.56 -12.78 12.53
C GLN A 35 17.48 -11.86 13.76
N ILE A 36 18.04 -10.65 13.69
CA ILE A 36 17.93 -9.67 14.79
C ILE A 36 16.46 -9.28 15.05
N VAL A 37 15.68 -9.05 13.99
CA VAL A 37 14.27 -8.68 14.15
C VAL A 37 13.46 -9.85 14.71
N GLU A 38 13.76 -11.08 14.30
CA GLU A 38 13.14 -12.29 14.84
C GLU A 38 13.49 -12.53 16.31
N ASP A 39 14.74 -12.31 16.72
CA ASP A 39 15.20 -12.53 18.10
C ASP A 39 14.72 -11.44 19.07
N GLU A 40 14.72 -10.17 18.64
CA GLU A 40 14.47 -9.02 19.52
C GLU A 40 13.05 -8.45 19.40
N LEU A 41 12.47 -8.43 18.20
CA LEU A 41 11.21 -7.75 17.93
C LEU A 41 10.01 -8.69 17.96
N LEU A 42 10.19 -9.93 17.51
CA LEU A 42 9.19 -10.97 17.74
C LEU A 42 9.38 -11.42 19.18
N LEU A 43 8.49 -10.95 20.06
CA LEU A 43 8.32 -11.58 21.37
C LEU A 43 8.30 -13.09 21.15
N PRO A 44 9.11 -13.89 21.87
CA PRO A 44 9.11 -15.34 21.71
C PRO A 44 7.68 -15.82 21.94
N GLY A 45 6.96 -15.98 20.85
CA GLY A 45 5.52 -16.18 20.87
C GLY A 45 5.33 -17.60 21.31
N ASP A 46 5.09 -17.79 22.61
CA ASP A 46 4.67 -19.03 23.28
C ASP A 46 5.08 -20.30 22.52
N SER A 47 6.35 -20.37 22.13
CA SER A 47 6.84 -21.40 21.24
C SER A 47 6.93 -22.63 22.11
N ALA A 48 5.86 -23.40 22.03
CA ALA A 48 5.61 -24.70 22.62
C ALA A 48 6.84 -25.28 23.33
N LYS A 49 6.77 -25.38 24.66
CA LYS A 49 7.65 -26.24 25.45
C LYS A 49 7.85 -27.57 24.70
N PRO A 50 9.07 -27.91 24.27
CA PRO A 50 9.35 -29.23 23.72
C PRO A 50 9.33 -30.21 24.91
N GLY A 51 8.18 -30.84 25.16
CA GLY A 51 8.06 -31.70 26.35
C GLY A 51 6.79 -32.52 26.53
N ILE A 52 5.87 -32.59 25.57
CA ILE A 52 4.72 -33.51 25.66
C ILE A 52 4.96 -34.67 24.69
N LYS A 53 5.32 -35.82 25.26
CA LYS A 53 5.46 -37.08 24.53
C LYS A 53 4.13 -37.41 23.83
N PRO A 54 4.16 -37.93 22.59
CA PRO A 54 2.95 -38.30 21.86
C PRO A 54 2.24 -39.44 22.59
N SER A 55 1.10 -39.13 23.22
CA SER A 55 0.18 -40.13 23.74
C SER A 55 -0.52 -40.78 22.55
N LYS A 56 -0.26 -42.07 22.34
CA LYS A 56 -0.99 -42.91 21.40
C LYS A 56 -2.39 -43.17 21.96
N ASN A 57 -3.32 -42.25 21.72
CA ASN A 57 -4.75 -42.54 21.86
C ASN A 57 -5.33 -42.86 20.49
N GLU A 58 -5.57 -44.14 20.28
CA GLU A 58 -6.36 -44.70 19.19
C GLU A 58 -7.72 -44.01 19.17
N SER A 59 -7.90 -43.11 18.21
CA SER A 59 -9.10 -42.31 18.06
C SER A 59 -10.11 -43.10 17.24
N ALA A 60 -11.26 -43.38 17.84
CA ALA A 60 -12.47 -43.88 17.19
C ALA A 60 -12.81 -43.05 15.93
N PRO A 61 -13.54 -43.61 14.94
CA PRO A 61 -13.89 -42.93 13.70
C PRO A 61 -14.68 -41.64 13.99
N SER A 62 -13.98 -40.51 13.92
CA SER A 62 -14.54 -39.18 14.11
C SER A 62 -15.47 -38.87 12.95
N ALA A 63 -16.75 -38.67 13.26
CA ALA A 63 -17.73 -38.16 12.31
C ALA A 63 -17.18 -36.88 11.65
N LYS A 64 -17.17 -36.86 10.31
CA LYS A 64 -16.68 -35.75 9.48
C LYS A 64 -17.44 -34.47 9.82
N ARG A 65 -16.95 -33.68 10.78
CA ARG A 65 -17.43 -32.32 11.02
C ARG A 65 -17.02 -31.46 9.82
N LYS A 66 -17.92 -30.59 9.39
CA LYS A 66 -17.65 -29.65 8.29
C LYS A 66 -16.54 -28.70 8.76
N ARG A 67 -15.52 -28.56 7.93
CA ARG A 67 -14.34 -27.72 8.21
C ARG A 67 -14.68 -26.23 8.22
N LEU A 68 -15.70 -25.85 7.46
CA LEU A 68 -16.11 -24.46 7.26
C LEU A 68 -17.53 -24.26 7.79
N GLU A 69 -17.70 -23.21 8.57
CA GLU A 69 -18.99 -22.73 9.09
C GLU A 69 -19.18 -21.25 8.76
N HIS A 70 -20.41 -20.75 8.86
CA HIS A 70 -20.73 -19.35 8.58
C HIS A 70 -21.02 -18.61 9.88
N CYS A 71 -20.44 -17.43 10.06
CA CYS A 71 -20.73 -16.59 11.22
C CYS A 71 -22.22 -16.20 11.21
N ALA A 72 -22.92 -16.43 12.33
CA ALA A 72 -24.34 -16.15 12.44
C ALA A 72 -24.68 -14.66 12.17
N GLN A 73 -23.75 -13.75 12.43
CA GLN A 73 -23.93 -12.30 12.30
C GLN A 73 -23.44 -11.75 10.95
N CYS A 74 -22.16 -11.91 10.60
CA CYS A 74 -21.60 -11.31 9.37
C CYS A 74 -21.75 -12.19 8.12
N LYS A 75 -22.20 -13.44 8.28
CA LYS A 75 -22.37 -14.44 7.19
C LYS A 75 -21.10 -14.76 6.40
N LEU A 76 -19.92 -14.35 6.87
CA LEU A 76 -18.65 -14.78 6.31
C LEU A 76 -18.34 -16.22 6.75
N GLU A 77 -17.73 -16.97 5.84
CA GLU A 77 -17.25 -18.32 6.08
C GLU A 77 -15.94 -18.28 6.89
N PHE A 78 -15.80 -19.18 7.85
CA PHE A 78 -14.60 -19.32 8.67
C PHE A 78 -14.26 -20.81 8.89
N ASP A 79 -12.97 -21.11 9.09
CA ASP A 79 -12.50 -22.47 9.36
C ASP A 79 -12.55 -22.76 10.86
N VAL A 80 -13.37 -23.74 11.25
CA VAL A 80 -13.61 -24.11 12.66
C VAL A 80 -12.34 -24.62 13.34
N ALA A 81 -11.36 -25.12 12.57
CA ALA A 81 -10.11 -25.65 13.13
C ALA A 81 -9.08 -24.55 13.44
N THR A 82 -9.18 -23.38 12.81
CA THR A 82 -8.20 -22.29 12.98
C THR A 82 -8.78 -21.05 13.63
N ASN A 83 -10.11 -20.90 13.68
CA ASN A 83 -10.76 -19.71 14.21
C ASN A 83 -10.53 -19.57 15.73
N GLY A 84 -9.51 -18.80 16.09
CA GLY A 84 -9.24 -18.37 17.47
C GLY A 84 -10.40 -17.54 18.03
N MET A 85 -10.49 -17.42 19.36
CA MET A 85 -11.56 -16.64 20.01
C MET A 85 -11.59 -15.17 19.56
N ASP A 86 -10.49 -14.67 18.99
CA ASP A 86 -10.28 -13.26 18.65
C ASP A 86 -10.26 -13.00 17.13
N GLU A 87 -10.37 -14.05 16.28
CA GLU A 87 -10.31 -13.89 14.82
C GLU A 87 -11.61 -13.30 14.22
N CYS A 88 -12.72 -13.37 14.97
CA CYS A 88 -13.92 -12.64 14.60
C CYS A 88 -13.75 -11.16 14.97
N VAL A 89 -13.23 -10.37 14.04
CA VAL A 89 -13.22 -8.90 14.15
C VAL A 89 -14.66 -8.41 14.03
N TRP A 90 -15.34 -8.33 15.17
CA TRP A 90 -16.67 -7.78 15.24
C TRP A 90 -16.61 -6.28 14.98
N HIS A 91 -17.16 -5.85 13.84
CA HIS A 91 -17.41 -4.43 13.61
C HIS A 91 -18.63 -4.02 14.44
N SER A 92 -18.37 -3.45 15.62
CA SER A 92 -19.37 -2.70 16.37
C SER A 92 -19.69 -1.40 15.62
N VAL A 93 -20.36 -1.48 14.47
CA VAL A 93 -20.88 -0.28 13.83
C VAL A 93 -21.97 0.30 14.74
N PRO A 94 -21.84 1.56 15.18
CA PRO A 94 -22.93 2.22 15.88
C PRO A 94 -24.15 2.20 14.97
N SER A 95 -25.31 1.83 15.53
CA SER A 95 -26.58 1.83 14.82
C SER A 95 -26.97 3.26 14.43
N ALA A 96 -26.39 3.76 13.34
CA ALA A 96 -26.68 5.06 12.79
C ALA A 96 -27.43 4.88 11.47
N LYS A 97 -28.76 4.94 11.60
CA LYS A 97 -29.70 5.52 10.64
C LYS A 97 -29.62 5.00 9.19
N HIS A 98 -30.56 4.11 8.90
CA HIS A 98 -31.36 4.05 7.66
C HIS A 98 -30.64 4.54 6.40
N TRP A 99 -29.97 3.61 5.71
CA TRP A 99 -29.65 3.77 4.30
C TRP A 99 -30.80 3.18 3.49
N PRO A 100 -31.68 3.97 2.86
CA PRO A 100 -32.68 3.43 1.96
C PRO A 100 -31.98 3.18 0.62
N ASN A 101 -31.55 1.94 0.40
CA ASN A 101 -31.50 1.32 -0.93
C ASN A 101 -31.18 -0.16 -0.77
N ASP A 102 -32.24 -0.91 -0.48
CA ASP A 102 -32.35 -2.32 -0.78
C ASP A 102 -32.11 -2.55 -2.28
N ILE A 103 -30.85 -2.68 -2.67
CA ILE A 103 -30.50 -3.51 -3.82
C ILE A 103 -30.46 -4.94 -3.29
N HIS A 104 -31.65 -5.52 -3.10
CA HIS A 104 -31.81 -6.97 -3.11
C HIS A 104 -31.28 -7.45 -4.47
N HIS A 105 -30.05 -7.97 -4.49
CA HIS A 105 -29.66 -8.90 -5.53
C HIS A 105 -30.36 -10.23 -5.22
N PRO A 106 -31.39 -10.65 -5.98
CA PRO A 106 -31.89 -12.00 -5.85
C PRO A 106 -30.74 -12.94 -6.23
N LEU A 107 -30.35 -13.80 -5.30
CA LEU A 107 -29.56 -14.99 -5.63
C LEU A 107 -30.42 -15.85 -6.55
N ARG A 108 -30.24 -15.64 -7.85
CA ARG A 108 -30.83 -16.44 -8.91
C ARG A 108 -30.08 -17.76 -8.93
N GLU A 109 -30.51 -18.68 -8.08
CA GLU A 109 -30.24 -20.11 -8.21
C GLU A 109 -30.89 -20.56 -9.51
N ASN A 110 -30.13 -20.59 -10.60
CA ASN A 110 -30.33 -21.39 -11.82
C ASN A 110 -29.28 -20.96 -12.85
N ASP A 111 -28.05 -21.47 -12.73
CA ASP A 111 -27.09 -21.46 -13.84
C ASP A 111 -26.54 -22.88 -14.04
N THR A 112 -27.25 -23.61 -14.88
CA THR A 112 -26.77 -24.83 -15.54
C THR A 112 -25.53 -24.48 -16.36
N GLY A 113 -24.35 -24.83 -15.88
CA GLY A 113 -23.22 -25.34 -16.68
C GLY A 113 -22.90 -24.65 -18.02
N LYS A 114 -23.07 -23.33 -18.14
CA LYS A 114 -22.49 -22.60 -19.26
C LYS A 114 -20.98 -22.54 -19.01
N LYS A 115 -20.23 -23.32 -19.79
CA LYS A 115 -18.80 -23.09 -20.03
C LYS A 115 -18.63 -21.60 -20.36
N LEU A 116 -18.28 -20.79 -19.36
CA LEU A 116 -17.81 -19.43 -19.58
C LEU A 116 -16.60 -19.58 -20.49
N ALA A 117 -16.79 -19.19 -21.74
CA ALA A 117 -15.73 -19.16 -22.72
C ALA A 117 -14.59 -18.35 -22.10
N GLU A 118 -13.43 -18.98 -22.04
CA GLU A 118 -12.12 -18.46 -21.68
C GLU A 118 -11.75 -17.34 -22.67
N LYS A 119 -12.43 -16.20 -22.58
CA LYS A 119 -12.32 -15.08 -23.52
C LYS A 119 -11.97 -13.74 -22.86
N ASP A 120 -11.82 -13.70 -21.54
CA ASP A 120 -11.52 -12.46 -20.80
C ASP A 120 -10.06 -12.32 -20.34
N LEU A 121 -9.12 -12.98 -21.02
CA LEU A 121 -7.68 -12.94 -20.68
C LEU A 121 -6.91 -11.71 -21.22
N SER A 122 -7.59 -10.71 -21.79
CA SER A 122 -6.91 -9.51 -22.34
C SER A 122 -7.39 -8.20 -21.71
N ALA A 123 -7.68 -8.21 -20.41
CA ALA A 123 -7.71 -6.93 -19.70
C ALA A 123 -6.29 -6.33 -19.76
N PRO A 124 -6.11 -5.07 -20.21
CA PRO A 124 -4.79 -4.45 -20.29
C PRO A 124 -4.18 -4.37 -18.89
N LYS A 125 -2.95 -4.89 -18.75
CA LYS A 125 -2.20 -4.90 -17.48
C LYS A 125 -1.87 -3.50 -17.00
N PHE A 126 -1.67 -2.57 -17.93
CA PHE A 126 -1.34 -1.17 -17.65
C PHE A 126 -2.51 -0.26 -17.96
N ARG A 127 -2.69 0.76 -17.14
CA ARG A 127 -3.66 1.84 -17.35
C ARG A 127 -3.05 3.17 -16.90
N THR A 128 -3.56 4.27 -17.43
CA THR A 128 -3.17 5.62 -17.02
C THR A 128 -4.04 6.08 -15.86
N CYS A 129 -3.44 6.66 -14.82
CA CYS A 129 -4.16 7.22 -13.68
C CYS A 129 -4.79 8.57 -14.05
N GLY A 130 -6.10 8.72 -13.84
CA GLY A 130 -6.81 9.99 -14.05
C GLY A 130 -6.50 11.07 -13.01
N GLN A 131 -5.63 10.82 -12.03
CA GLN A 131 -5.21 11.81 -11.02
C GLN A 131 -3.77 12.25 -11.24
N CYS A 132 -2.80 11.32 -11.18
CA CYS A 132 -1.38 11.63 -11.37
C CYS A 132 -0.90 11.52 -12.82
N THR A 133 -1.74 11.09 -13.77
CA THR A 133 -1.42 10.88 -15.20
C THR A 133 -0.32 9.85 -15.52
N GLN A 134 0.24 9.19 -14.50
CA GLN A 134 1.23 8.12 -14.70
C GLN A 134 0.55 6.81 -15.10
N GLU A 135 1.24 6.01 -15.90
CA GLU A 135 0.88 4.63 -16.17
C GLU A 135 1.18 3.75 -14.95
N PHE A 136 0.29 2.81 -14.66
CA PHE A 136 0.43 1.89 -13.54
C PHE A 136 -0.08 0.50 -13.90
N ASP A 137 0.52 -0.51 -13.27
CA ASP A 137 0.07 -1.90 -13.35
C ASP A 137 -1.15 -2.11 -12.44
N VAL A 138 -2.28 -2.50 -13.03
CA VAL A 138 -3.54 -2.70 -12.31
C VAL A 138 -3.42 -3.77 -11.24
N THR A 139 -2.54 -4.78 -11.44
CA THR A 139 -2.31 -5.87 -10.49
C THR A 139 -1.46 -5.46 -9.29
N LYS A 140 -0.68 -4.37 -9.42
CA LYS A 140 0.22 -3.85 -8.38
C LYS A 140 -0.28 -2.55 -7.73
N ASN A 141 -1.47 -2.08 -8.07
CA ASN A 141 -2.04 -0.83 -7.57
C ASN A 141 -2.45 -0.95 -6.08
N ARG A 142 -1.56 -0.61 -5.16
CA ARG A 142 -1.79 -0.65 -3.70
C ARG A 142 -2.12 0.75 -3.17
N ASN A 143 -2.69 0.81 -1.97
CA ASN A 143 -2.83 2.10 -1.29
C ASN A 143 -1.44 2.64 -1.00
N GLY A 144 -1.17 3.90 -1.33
CA GLY A 144 0.20 4.43 -1.28
C GLY A 144 0.88 4.59 -2.64
N SER A 145 0.35 3.98 -3.71
CA SER A 145 1.06 3.94 -5.00
C SER A 145 0.91 5.23 -5.83
N CYS A 146 -0.13 6.02 -5.61
CA CYS A 146 -0.41 7.24 -6.37
C CYS A 146 -0.20 8.49 -5.52
N PHE A 147 0.71 9.35 -5.96
CA PHE A 147 0.96 10.68 -5.39
C PHE A 147 0.45 11.75 -6.36
N TRP A 148 -0.40 12.65 -5.89
CA TRP A 148 -0.96 13.72 -6.71
C TRP A 148 -1.31 14.96 -5.89
N HIS A 149 -1.55 16.06 -6.57
CA HIS A 149 -2.03 17.32 -6.01
C HIS A 149 -3.44 17.59 -6.54
N ASP A 150 -4.37 17.99 -5.66
CA ASP A 150 -5.73 18.36 -6.07
C ASP A 150 -5.92 19.87 -6.28
N GLY A 151 -4.93 20.66 -5.86
CA GLY A 151 -4.91 22.11 -6.04
C GLY A 151 -4.45 22.53 -7.44
N ALA A 152 -4.74 23.78 -7.80
CA ALA A 152 -4.11 24.44 -8.93
C ALA A 152 -2.66 24.84 -8.62
N LEU A 153 -1.87 25.02 -9.67
CA LEU A 153 -0.51 25.54 -9.59
C LEU A 153 -0.55 27.06 -9.76
N ASP A 154 -0.11 27.77 -8.73
CA ASP A 154 -0.08 29.23 -8.67
C ASP A 154 1.36 29.74 -8.88
N VAL A 155 1.49 30.95 -9.42
CA VAL A 155 2.78 31.63 -9.59
C VAL A 155 3.08 32.41 -8.31
N ILE A 156 4.19 32.11 -7.63
CA ILE A 156 4.57 32.78 -6.38
C ILE A 156 5.27 34.12 -6.67
N ASP A 157 6.21 34.10 -7.62
CA ASP A 157 7.03 35.25 -7.97
C ASP A 157 6.58 35.82 -9.32
N ALA A 158 6.07 37.06 -9.32
CA ALA A 158 5.72 37.78 -10.54
C ALA A 158 6.94 38.35 -11.28
N ASP A 159 8.16 38.07 -10.81
CA ASP A 159 9.38 38.44 -11.53
C ASP A 159 9.51 37.53 -12.76
N GLU A 160 9.20 38.11 -13.92
CA GLU A 160 9.18 37.47 -15.23
C GLU A 160 10.50 36.73 -15.54
N SER A 161 11.61 37.18 -14.94
CA SER A 161 12.94 36.58 -15.07
C SER A 161 13.02 35.17 -14.47
N LYS A 162 12.18 34.86 -13.46
CA LYS A 162 12.16 33.56 -12.76
C LYS A 162 11.08 32.61 -13.25
N ALA A 163 10.15 33.06 -14.10
CA ALA A 163 9.00 32.27 -14.58
C ALA A 163 9.36 30.97 -15.31
N LYS A 164 10.65 30.75 -15.63
CA LYS A 164 11.16 29.52 -16.26
C LYS A 164 11.59 28.44 -15.26
N SER A 165 11.70 28.75 -13.97
CA SER A 165 12.07 27.76 -12.96
C SER A 165 10.83 27.00 -12.45
N PRO A 166 10.89 25.67 -12.28
CA PRO A 166 9.82 24.92 -11.62
C PRO A 166 9.56 25.39 -10.18
N ASP A 167 10.53 26.07 -9.56
CA ASP A 167 10.43 26.64 -8.22
C ASP A 167 9.66 27.97 -8.19
N ALA A 168 9.38 28.58 -9.35
CA ALA A 168 8.56 29.79 -9.43
C ALA A 168 7.05 29.52 -9.25
N PHE A 169 6.70 28.24 -9.13
CA PHE A 169 5.33 27.77 -9.00
C PHE A 169 5.10 27.07 -7.66
N GLN A 170 3.86 27.10 -7.18
CA GLN A 170 3.46 26.46 -5.93
C GLN A 170 2.08 25.83 -6.04
N TRP A 171 1.92 24.70 -5.39
CA TRP A 171 0.62 24.03 -5.33
C TRP A 171 -0.27 24.65 -4.26
N SER A 172 -1.43 25.18 -4.65
CA SER A 172 -2.42 25.76 -3.73
C SER A 172 -2.86 24.82 -2.59
N CYS A 173 -2.84 23.50 -2.84
CA CYS A 173 -3.29 22.50 -1.86
C CYS A 173 -2.34 22.29 -0.69
N CYS A 174 -1.03 22.49 -0.86
CA CYS A 174 -0.03 22.17 0.17
C CYS A 174 1.12 23.17 0.28
N GLN A 175 1.12 24.21 -0.56
CA GLN A 175 2.12 25.26 -0.56
C GLN A 175 3.55 24.73 -0.82
N LYS A 176 3.69 23.58 -1.49
CA LYS A 176 4.99 23.05 -1.92
C LYS A 176 5.36 23.56 -3.32
N PRO A 177 6.66 23.64 -3.66
CA PRO A 177 7.13 24.03 -5.00
C PRO A 177 6.50 23.17 -6.10
N GLY A 178 6.40 23.71 -7.33
CA GLY A 178 5.75 23.06 -8.46
C GLY A 178 6.35 21.69 -8.80
N GLY A 179 7.66 21.52 -8.61
CA GLY A 179 8.37 20.25 -8.79
C GLY A 179 8.21 19.23 -7.65
N ALA A 180 7.50 19.56 -6.57
CA ALA A 180 7.37 18.66 -5.42
C ALA A 180 6.39 17.51 -5.68
N THR A 181 6.70 16.34 -5.12
CA THR A 181 5.81 15.17 -5.10
C THR A 181 4.43 15.51 -4.54
N GLY A 182 3.40 14.85 -5.10
CA GLY A 182 2.00 14.99 -4.68
C GLY A 182 1.79 14.94 -3.16
N CYS A 183 0.99 15.86 -2.62
CA CYS A 183 0.68 15.90 -1.19
C CYS A 183 -0.43 14.92 -0.79
N LYS A 184 -1.17 14.38 -1.75
CA LYS A 184 -2.19 13.34 -1.53
C LYS A 184 -1.65 12.00 -1.97
N VAL A 185 -2.01 10.97 -1.19
CA VAL A 185 -1.57 9.60 -1.39
C VAL A 185 -2.79 8.68 -1.46
N THR A 186 -2.98 8.00 -2.59
CA THR A 186 -4.12 7.10 -2.82
C THR A 186 -3.71 5.89 -3.68
N ARG A 187 -4.66 5.02 -4.00
CA ARG A 187 -4.53 4.10 -5.15
C ARG A 187 -4.67 4.90 -6.45
N HIS A 188 -4.05 4.43 -7.53
CA HIS A 188 -4.31 5.00 -8.85
C HIS A 188 -5.76 4.76 -9.25
N ASN A 189 -6.38 5.75 -9.88
CA ASN A 189 -7.77 5.71 -10.33
C ASN A 189 -7.84 5.75 -11.86
N THR A 190 -8.56 4.81 -12.47
CA THR A 190 -8.74 4.72 -13.93
C THR A 190 -9.88 5.60 -14.44
N LYS A 191 -10.77 6.06 -13.56
CA LYS A 191 -11.85 6.96 -13.94
C LYS A 191 -11.26 8.34 -14.17
N VAL A 192 -11.20 8.76 -15.43
CA VAL A 192 -10.97 10.16 -15.77
C VAL A 192 -12.19 10.92 -15.25
N PRO A 193 -12.03 11.90 -14.33
CA PRO A 193 -13.16 12.72 -13.91
C PRO A 193 -13.68 13.48 -15.13
N SER A 194 -14.85 13.09 -15.64
CA SER A 194 -15.50 13.76 -16.76
C SER A 194 -15.74 15.22 -16.38
N GLY A 195 -15.06 16.15 -17.06
CA GLY A 195 -15.26 17.59 -16.90
C GLY A 195 -14.16 18.35 -16.17
N LYS A 196 -13.10 17.70 -15.67
CA LYS A 196 -11.91 18.42 -15.18
C LYS A 196 -10.80 18.35 -16.23
N ARG A 197 -10.38 19.51 -16.75
CA ARG A 197 -9.14 19.63 -17.54
C ARG A 197 -7.98 19.27 -16.60
N LEU A 198 -7.47 18.04 -16.71
CA LEU A 198 -6.22 17.66 -16.07
C LEU A 198 -5.12 18.51 -16.70
N VAL A 199 -4.44 19.30 -15.88
CA VAL A 199 -3.21 19.95 -16.27
C VAL A 199 -2.16 18.84 -16.32
N SER A 200 -1.97 18.29 -17.51
CA SER A 200 -0.93 17.30 -17.78
C SER A 200 0.43 17.96 -17.55
N TRP A 201 1.01 17.74 -16.37
CA TRP A 201 2.44 17.91 -16.21
C TRP A 201 3.10 16.63 -16.70
N ASN A 202 3.57 16.67 -17.95
CA ASN A 202 4.72 15.85 -18.30
C ASN A 202 5.80 16.21 -17.27
N HIS A 203 6.06 15.32 -16.32
CA HIS A 203 7.31 15.39 -15.59
C HIS A 203 8.40 15.53 -16.66
N PRO A 204 9.29 16.53 -16.61
CA PRO A 204 10.50 16.46 -17.41
C PRO A 204 11.11 15.11 -17.04
N HIS A 205 11.11 14.19 -18.00
CA HIS A 205 11.72 12.88 -17.88
C HIS A 205 13.02 13.09 -17.11
N ALA A 206 13.18 12.40 -15.97
CA ALA A 206 14.44 12.36 -15.25
C ALA A 206 15.53 12.21 -16.30
N LEU A 207 16.38 13.24 -16.45
CA LEU A 207 17.45 13.22 -17.42
C LEU A 207 18.20 11.91 -17.20
N PRO A 208 18.44 11.10 -18.26
CA PRO A 208 19.13 9.84 -18.08
C PRO A 208 20.45 10.12 -17.35
N ALA A 209 20.65 9.41 -16.24
CA ALA A 209 21.89 9.43 -15.49
C ALA A 209 23.01 8.89 -16.39
N GLY A 210 23.62 9.77 -17.19
CA GLY A 210 24.57 9.37 -18.22
C GLY A 210 25.14 10.48 -19.12
N ALA A 211 24.76 11.74 -18.94
CA ALA A 211 25.46 12.85 -19.61
C ALA A 211 26.79 13.12 -18.89
N GLY A 212 27.82 12.36 -19.26
CA GLY A 212 29.19 12.60 -18.84
C GLY A 212 29.62 14.01 -19.21
N LEU A 213 29.92 14.82 -18.19
CA LEU A 213 30.63 16.09 -18.35
C LEU A 213 32.04 15.77 -18.86
N ALA A 214 32.25 15.95 -20.17
CA ALA A 214 33.59 16.01 -20.73
C ALA A 214 34.24 17.30 -20.21
N PHE A 215 35.13 17.17 -19.23
CA PHE A 215 36.05 18.25 -18.85
C PHE A 215 37.00 18.47 -20.02
N ALA A 216 36.82 19.58 -20.73
CA ALA A 216 37.84 20.09 -21.64
C ALA A 216 39.02 20.59 -20.80
N THR A 217 40.14 19.87 -20.85
CA THR A 217 41.44 20.37 -20.44
C THR A 217 41.87 21.46 -21.42
N LEU A 218 42.03 22.68 -20.92
CA LEU A 218 42.71 23.76 -21.63
C LEU A 218 44.21 23.60 -21.39
N ASP A 219 44.96 23.44 -22.48
CA ASP A 219 46.42 23.64 -22.57
C ASP A 219 46.78 25.14 -22.53
#